data_AF-A0A849I6H8-F1
#
_entry.id   AF-A0A849I6H8-F1
#
_cell.length_a   1.000
_cell.length_b   1.000
_cell.length_c   1.000
_cell.angle_alpha   90.00
_cell.angle_beta   90.00
_cell.angle_gamma   90.00
#
_symmetry.space_group_name_H-M   'P 1'
#
loop_
_entity.id
_entity.type
_entity.pdbx_description
1 polymer ?
#
loop_
_entity_poly.entity_id
_entity_poly.type
_entity_poly.pdbx_seq_one_letter_code
_entity_poly.pdbx_strand_id
1 'polypeptide(L)'
;MVVANVVEALDIDGDDSVDIVVAVEQAFGIKITDSEAEACQTVGDLFRVICAHVPTVERSDAIPCLTAATFRELRRVIRLIEPSLDLRPATLLSSFAGHHDHREWHAHLKNTSGLSVPDPSLTVPSMVGGLTLYGIAAAGAVATFGHDAAGFFVAALLAPAAGFIVHSYGRRTWDANRTLGDLARETAAYSLGQIAKAHGAVRTRELWEALVIVLRPFSRHTGLFAHETRFFAKQK
;
A
#
# COMPACT_ATOMS: atom_id res chain seq x y z
N MET A 1 5.21 -22.71 17.63
CA MET A 1 6.23 -22.31 16.65
C MET A 1 5.61 -22.48 15.27
N VAL A 2 5.05 -21.41 14.69
CA VAL A 2 4.48 -21.48 13.33
C VAL A 2 5.68 -21.50 12.39
N VAL A 3 5.91 -22.64 11.70
CA VAL A 3 6.88 -22.68 10.60
C VAL A 3 6.33 -21.74 9.54
N ALA A 4 6.97 -20.58 9.37
CA ALA A 4 6.56 -19.64 8.35
C ALA A 4 6.73 -20.32 6.99
N ASN A 5 5.61 -20.53 6.28
CA ASN A 5 5.63 -21.21 4.99
C ASN A 5 6.26 -20.26 3.95
N VAL A 6 7.29 -20.73 3.25
CA VAL A 6 7.89 -19.97 2.16
C VAL A 6 6.97 -20.11 0.95
N VAL A 7 6.63 -18.98 0.34
CA VAL A 7 5.75 -18.95 -0.82
C VAL A 7 6.53 -19.36 -2.06
N GLU A 8 6.09 -20.40 -2.75
CA GLU A 8 6.75 -20.87 -3.99
C GLU A 8 6.45 -19.94 -5.18
N ALA A 9 5.22 -19.42 -5.26
CA ALA A 9 4.80 -18.47 -6.28
C ALA A 9 3.81 -17.44 -5.71
N LEU A 10 3.86 -16.20 -6.18
CA LEU A 10 2.95 -15.13 -5.77
C LEU A 10 1.52 -15.33 -6.29
N ASP A 11 1.36 -16.15 -7.35
CA ASP A 11 0.11 -16.44 -8.07
C ASP A 11 -0.56 -15.18 -8.63
N ILE A 12 0.25 -14.43 -9.37
CA ILE A 12 -0.13 -13.17 -10.01
C ILE A 12 -0.81 -13.46 -11.34
N ASP A 13 -1.94 -12.80 -11.61
CA ASP A 13 -2.60 -12.89 -12.92
C ASP A 13 -1.81 -12.06 -13.95
N GLY A 14 -1.89 -12.39 -15.25
CA GLY A 14 -1.09 -11.73 -16.29
C GLY A 14 -1.20 -10.20 -16.31
N ASP A 15 -2.38 -9.65 -15.99
CA ASP A 15 -2.65 -8.22 -15.96
C ASP A 15 -1.99 -7.51 -14.77
N ASP A 16 -1.85 -8.18 -13.62
CA ASP A 16 -1.24 -7.63 -12.40
C ASP A 16 0.29 -7.42 -12.54
N SER A 17 0.91 -8.01 -13.57
CA SER A 17 2.35 -7.90 -13.81
C SER A 17 2.80 -6.47 -14.11
N VAL A 18 1.98 -5.70 -14.84
CA VAL A 18 2.25 -4.30 -15.16
C VAL A 18 2.16 -3.44 -13.90
N ASP A 19 1.14 -3.67 -13.08
CA ASP A 19 0.93 -2.92 -11.84
C ASP A 19 2.06 -3.12 -10.83
N ILE A 20 2.64 -4.32 -10.78
CA ILE A 20 3.83 -4.61 -9.97
C ILE A 20 5.03 -3.78 -10.42
N VAL A 21 5.32 -3.76 -11.72
CA VAL A 21 6.44 -2.97 -12.27
C VAL A 21 6.23 -1.50 -11.93
N VAL A 22 5.02 -0.97 -12.14
CA VAL A 22 4.69 0.42 -11.81
C VAL A 22 4.87 0.71 -10.31
N ALA A 23 4.38 -0.17 -9.43
CA ALA A 23 4.51 0.01 -7.98
C ALA A 23 5.99 0.00 -7.54
N VAL A 24 6.81 -0.87 -8.13
CA VAL A 24 8.25 -0.94 -7.85
C VAL A 24 8.97 0.28 -8.39
N GLU A 25 8.72 0.71 -9.62
CA GLU A 25 9.31 1.95 -10.15
C GLU A 25 9.00 3.15 -9.26
N GLN A 26 7.75 3.28 -8.80
CA GLN A 26 7.33 4.37 -7.92
C GLN A 26 8.01 4.31 -6.54
N ALA A 27 8.06 3.13 -5.91
CA ALA A 27 8.63 2.98 -4.57
C ALA A 27 10.15 3.17 -4.55
N PHE A 28 10.85 2.65 -5.57
CA PHE A 28 12.30 2.66 -5.66
C PHE A 28 12.86 3.85 -6.45
N GLY A 29 12.00 4.61 -7.14
CA GLY A 29 12.39 5.79 -7.91
C GLY A 29 13.28 5.44 -9.12
N ILE A 30 13.04 4.28 -9.72
CA ILE A 30 13.81 3.74 -10.85
C ILE A 30 12.93 3.61 -12.09
N LYS A 31 13.56 3.27 -13.22
CA LYS A 31 12.87 2.90 -14.45
C LYS A 31 13.33 1.51 -14.89
N ILE A 32 12.38 0.60 -15.03
CA ILE A 32 12.59 -0.78 -15.46
C ILE A 32 12.17 -0.84 -16.92
N THR A 33 13.08 -1.26 -17.79
CA THR A 33 12.77 -1.44 -19.21
C THR A 33 11.91 -2.69 -19.41
N ASP A 34 11.13 -2.73 -20.49
CA ASP A 34 10.32 -3.91 -20.84
C ASP A 34 11.18 -5.17 -20.90
N SER A 35 12.40 -5.08 -21.45
CA SER A 35 13.34 -6.21 -21.49
C SER A 35 13.81 -6.69 -20.12
N GLU A 36 14.00 -5.78 -19.16
CA GLU A 36 14.36 -6.16 -17.78
C GLU A 36 13.15 -6.81 -17.09
N ALA A 37 11.95 -6.27 -17.29
CA ALA A 37 10.71 -6.80 -16.74
C ALA A 37 10.41 -8.21 -17.28
N GLU A 38 10.53 -8.43 -18.59
CA GLU A 38 10.32 -9.73 -19.24
C GLU A 38 11.33 -10.79 -18.77
N ALA A 39 12.55 -10.39 -18.43
CA ALA A 39 13.58 -11.28 -17.91
C ALA A 39 13.35 -11.69 -16.44
N CYS A 40 12.50 -10.97 -15.70
CA CYS A 40 12.24 -11.23 -14.28
C CYS A 40 11.24 -12.38 -14.09
N GLN A 41 11.74 -13.57 -13.73
CA GLN A 41 10.88 -14.72 -13.41
C GLN A 41 10.62 -14.88 -11.91
N THR A 42 11.51 -14.35 -11.08
CA THR A 42 11.48 -14.48 -9.63
C THR A 42 11.62 -13.14 -8.92
N VAL A 43 11.18 -13.08 -7.66
CA VAL A 43 11.39 -11.92 -6.78
C VAL A 43 12.89 -11.60 -6.65
N GLY A 44 13.75 -12.61 -6.68
CA GLY A 44 15.20 -12.44 -6.66
C GLY A 44 15.77 -11.82 -7.94
N ASP A 45 15.18 -12.09 -9.11
CA ASP A 45 15.58 -11.44 -10.36
C ASP A 45 15.19 -9.97 -10.35
N LEU A 46 13.97 -9.66 -9.92
CA LEU A 46 13.52 -8.28 -9.75
C LEU A 46 14.39 -7.52 -8.73
N PHE A 47 14.74 -8.16 -7.62
CA PHE A 47 15.66 -7.58 -6.65
C PHE A 47 17.03 -7.26 -7.27
N ARG A 48 17.55 -8.13 -8.14
CA ARG A 48 18.82 -7.92 -8.85
C ARG A 48 18.74 -6.72 -9.79
N VAL A 49 17.63 -6.56 -10.51
CA VAL A 49 17.36 -5.38 -11.35
C VAL A 49 17.35 -4.11 -10.50
N ILE A 50 16.64 -4.11 -9.36
CA ILE A 50 16.60 -2.95 -8.47
C ILE A 50 17.99 -2.61 -7.93
N CYS A 51 18.78 -3.61 -7.51
CA CYS A 51 20.16 -3.42 -7.06
C CYS A 51 21.08 -2.83 -8.14
N ALA A 52 20.78 -3.03 -9.42
CA ALA A 52 21.54 -2.43 -10.52
C ALA A 52 21.24 -0.92 -10.68
N HIS A 53 20.02 -0.50 -10.32
CA HIS A 53 19.56 0.89 -10.45
C HIS A 53 19.74 1.72 -9.17
N VAL A 54 19.67 1.08 -7.99
CA VAL A 54 19.76 1.75 -6.69
C VAL A 54 21.13 1.50 -6.05
N PRO A 55 21.90 2.54 -5.69
CA PRO A 55 23.16 2.35 -4.98
C PRO A 55 22.93 1.66 -3.63
N THR A 56 23.54 0.49 -3.44
CA THR A 56 23.45 -0.30 -2.22
C THR A 56 24.78 -0.41 -1.49
N VAL A 57 24.70 -0.60 -0.17
CA VAL A 57 25.82 -1.01 0.66
C VAL A 57 25.43 -2.17 1.56
N GLU A 58 26.37 -3.08 1.83
CA GLU A 58 26.12 -4.22 2.73
C GLU A 58 25.96 -3.77 4.19
N ARG A 59 26.86 -2.92 4.67
CA ARG A 59 26.83 -2.39 6.02
C ARG A 59 27.52 -1.04 6.08
N SER A 60 26.86 -0.07 6.70
CA SER A 60 27.43 1.25 6.94
C SER A 60 26.78 1.88 8.16
N ASP A 61 27.59 2.34 9.10
CA ASP A 61 27.14 3.11 10.26
C ASP A 61 26.85 4.57 9.88
N ALA A 62 27.35 5.03 8.72
CA ALA A 62 27.11 6.39 8.21
C ALA A 62 25.71 6.54 7.59
N ILE A 63 25.08 5.43 7.15
CA ILE A 63 23.75 5.45 6.56
C ILE A 63 22.71 5.19 7.67
N PRO A 64 21.75 6.11 7.89
CA PRO A 64 20.72 5.93 8.89
C PRO A 64 19.80 4.76 8.52
N CYS A 65 19.27 4.08 9.53
CA CYS A 65 18.21 3.08 9.30
C CYS A 65 16.99 3.76 8.67
N LEU A 66 16.54 3.24 7.52
CA LEU A 66 15.43 3.79 6.72
C LEU A 66 14.17 3.99 7.57
N THR A 67 13.72 2.94 8.25
CA THR A 67 12.51 2.99 9.09
C THR A 67 12.65 4.02 10.22
N ALA A 68 13.83 4.15 10.82
CA ALA A 68 14.06 5.11 11.90
C ALA A 68 14.13 6.57 11.41
N ALA A 69 14.66 6.80 10.20
CA ALA A 69 14.61 8.10 9.55
C ALA A 69 13.16 8.49 9.22
N THR A 70 12.41 7.61 8.58
CA THR A 70 10.99 7.81 8.26
C THR A 70 10.14 8.03 9.50
N PHE A 71 10.35 7.24 10.57
CA PHE A 71 9.65 7.44 11.83
C PHE A 71 9.89 8.83 12.41
N ARG A 72 11.13 9.33 12.36
CA ARG A 72 11.47 10.67 12.87
C ARG A 72 10.79 11.77 12.06
N GLU A 73 10.74 11.63 10.74
CA GLU A 73 10.04 12.58 9.88
C GLU A 73 8.52 12.57 10.12
N LEU A 74 7.90 11.39 10.16
CA LEU A 74 6.47 11.28 10.48
C LEU A 74 6.18 11.87 11.86
N ARG A 75 6.99 11.54 12.88
CA ARG A 75 6.86 12.11 14.23
C ARG A 75 6.96 13.63 14.22
N ARG A 76 7.89 14.19 13.45
CA ARG A 76 8.08 15.64 13.32
C ARG A 76 6.84 16.30 12.72
N VAL A 77 6.31 15.76 11.63
CA VAL A 77 5.11 16.30 10.96
C VAL A 77 3.88 16.18 11.85
N ILE A 78 3.64 15.03 12.48
CA ILE A 78 2.48 14.85 13.37
C ILE A 78 2.52 15.84 14.53
N ARG A 79 3.71 16.12 15.09
CA ARG A 79 3.89 17.10 16.17
C ARG A 79 3.59 18.54 15.77
N LEU A 80 3.51 18.86 14.47
CA LEU A 80 3.05 20.18 14.03
C LEU A 80 1.55 20.38 14.31
N ILE A 81 0.77 19.30 14.29
CA ILE A 81 -0.67 19.31 14.59
C ILE A 81 -0.92 18.97 16.06
N GLU A 82 -0.15 18.03 16.61
CA GLU A 82 -0.35 17.46 17.94
C GLU A 82 0.93 17.60 18.81
N PRO A 83 1.29 18.80 19.29
CA PRO A 83 2.59 19.03 19.94
C PRO A 83 2.78 18.26 21.26
N SER A 84 1.68 18.01 21.99
CA SER A 84 1.70 17.36 23.31
C SER A 84 1.81 15.84 23.27
N LEU A 85 1.73 15.22 22.09
CA LEU A 85 1.76 13.76 21.97
C LEU A 85 3.20 13.20 22.12
N ASP A 86 3.38 12.24 23.04
CA ASP A 86 4.60 11.42 23.12
C ASP A 86 4.51 10.25 22.14
N LEU A 87 4.91 10.52 20.90
CA LEU A 87 4.91 9.52 19.83
C LEU A 87 6.13 8.59 19.95
N ARG A 88 5.85 7.30 20.11
CA ARG A 88 6.80 6.18 20.09
C ARG A 88 6.46 5.24 18.93
N PRO A 89 7.39 4.37 18.49
CA PRO A 89 7.08 3.40 17.44
C PRO A 89 5.90 2.49 17.78
N ALA A 90 5.72 2.15 19.07
CA ALA A 90 4.62 1.31 19.54
C ALA A 90 3.30 2.09 19.78
N THR A 91 3.28 3.42 19.58
CA THR A 91 2.06 4.21 19.74
C THR A 91 1.03 3.78 18.70
N LEU A 92 -0.18 3.44 19.15
CA LEU A 92 -1.27 3.00 18.28
C LEU A 92 -1.77 4.16 17.42
N LEU A 93 -1.97 3.94 16.12
CA LEU A 93 -2.52 4.99 15.25
C LEU A 93 -3.93 5.40 15.70
N SER A 94 -4.74 4.45 16.14
CA SER A 94 -6.11 4.71 16.61
C SER A 94 -6.18 5.65 17.82
N SER A 95 -5.12 5.78 18.62
CA SER A 95 -5.14 6.64 19.81
C SER A 95 -5.07 8.14 19.49
N PHE A 96 -4.61 8.51 18.29
CA PHE A 96 -4.47 9.91 17.90
C PHE A 96 -5.03 10.19 16.51
N ALA A 97 -4.82 9.33 15.52
CA ALA A 97 -5.36 9.49 14.18
C ALA A 97 -6.88 9.23 14.10
N GLY A 98 -7.46 8.48 15.05
CA GLY A 98 -8.88 8.08 15.01
C GLY A 98 -9.89 9.21 15.17
N HIS A 99 -9.45 10.41 15.59
CA HIS A 99 -10.30 11.60 15.70
C HIS A 99 -10.24 12.49 14.46
N HIS A 100 -9.30 12.22 13.55
CA HIS A 100 -9.08 13.03 12.35
C HIS A 100 -9.76 12.38 11.14
N ASP A 101 -10.10 13.19 10.14
CA ASP A 101 -10.38 12.63 8.82
C ASP A 101 -9.08 12.03 8.27
N HIS A 102 -9.03 10.70 8.18
CA HIS A 102 -7.87 9.96 7.69
C HIS A 102 -7.42 10.42 6.30
N ARG A 103 -8.33 10.93 5.45
CA ARG A 103 -8.00 11.45 4.12
C ARG A 103 -7.26 12.78 4.22
N GLU A 104 -7.76 13.71 5.02
CA GLU A 104 -7.12 15.02 5.22
C GLU A 104 -5.77 14.84 5.94
N TRP A 105 -5.73 13.95 6.93
CA TRP A 105 -4.53 13.66 7.68
C TRP A 105 -3.48 12.97 6.80
N HIS A 106 -3.88 12.02 5.94
CA HIS A 106 -2.99 11.44 4.92
C HIS A 106 -2.44 12.51 3.97
N ALA A 107 -3.30 13.36 3.43
CA ALA A 107 -2.89 14.45 2.54
C ALA A 107 -1.90 15.40 3.24
N HIS A 108 -2.15 15.73 4.51
CA HIS A 108 -1.24 16.54 5.31
C HIS A 108 0.13 15.86 5.51
N LEU A 109 0.14 14.58 5.88
CA LEU A 109 1.39 13.81 6.06
C LEU A 109 2.18 13.77 4.75
N LYS A 110 1.53 13.44 3.64
CA LYS A 110 2.15 13.37 2.31
C LYS A 110 2.72 14.72 1.87
N ASN A 111 1.91 15.78 1.94
CA ASN A 111 2.31 17.11 1.47
C ASN A 111 3.40 17.76 2.33
N THR A 112 3.42 17.47 3.64
CA THR A 112 4.36 18.11 4.58
C THR A 112 5.67 17.33 4.72
N SER A 113 5.62 16.00 4.67
CA SER A 113 6.83 15.17 4.74
C SER A 113 7.53 14.99 3.39
N GLY A 114 6.78 15.11 2.29
CA GLY A 114 7.24 14.75 0.95
C GLY A 114 7.35 13.24 0.70
N LEU A 115 7.03 12.41 1.71
CA LEU A 115 7.11 10.96 1.65
C LEU A 115 5.91 10.34 0.96
N SER A 116 6.11 9.16 0.36
CA SER A 116 5.06 8.29 -0.14
C SER A 116 4.41 7.52 1.01
N VAL A 117 3.41 8.14 1.66
CA VAL A 117 2.64 7.53 2.75
C VAL A 117 1.56 6.61 2.16
N PRO A 118 1.38 5.38 2.66
CA PRO A 118 0.36 4.45 2.16
C PRO A 118 -1.05 5.04 2.34
N ASP A 119 -1.88 4.85 1.32
CA ASP A 119 -3.27 5.35 1.33
C ASP A 119 -4.11 4.60 2.37
N PRO A 120 -4.95 5.31 3.16
CA PRO A 120 -5.88 4.66 4.07
C PRO A 120 -7.00 3.96 3.28
N SER A 121 -7.30 2.72 3.65
CA SER A 121 -8.29 1.88 2.98
C SER A 121 -9.70 2.15 3.49
N LEU A 122 -10.71 1.92 2.65
CA LEU A 122 -12.11 1.99 3.06
C LEU A 122 -12.41 0.86 4.05
N THR A 123 -13.08 1.21 5.14
CA THR A 123 -13.50 0.22 6.14
C THR A 123 -14.62 -0.67 5.60
N VAL A 124 -14.63 -1.96 5.98
CA VAL A 124 -15.68 -2.92 5.60
C VAL A 124 -17.09 -2.39 5.93
N PRO A 125 -17.36 -1.78 7.10
CA PRO A 125 -18.65 -1.16 7.37
C PRO A 125 -19.07 -0.07 6.37
N SER A 126 -18.14 0.76 5.88
CA SER A 126 -18.45 1.76 4.85
C SER A 126 -18.84 1.10 3.52
N MET A 127 -18.17 0.02 3.14
CA MET A 127 -18.50 -0.74 1.93
C MET A 127 -19.88 -1.41 2.04
N VAL A 128 -20.15 -2.08 3.18
CA VAL A 128 -21.44 -2.74 3.44
C VAL A 128 -22.58 -1.73 3.52
N GLY A 129 -22.36 -0.59 4.18
CA GLY A 129 -23.35 0.49 4.24
C GLY A 129 -23.68 1.04 2.86
N GLY A 130 -22.67 1.21 2.00
CA GLY A 130 -22.84 1.57 0.60
C GLY A 130 -23.67 0.59 -0.21
N LEU A 131 -23.35 -0.70 -0.12
CA LEU A 131 -24.10 -1.76 -0.80
C LEU A 131 -25.54 -1.85 -0.30
N THR A 132 -25.76 -1.62 0.99
CA THR A 132 -27.09 -1.61 1.60
C THR A 132 -27.91 -0.42 1.09
N LEU A 133 -27.33 0.78 1.06
CA LEU A 133 -27.97 1.97 0.50
C LEU A 133 -28.33 1.77 -0.97
N TYR A 134 -27.41 1.20 -1.76
CA TYR A 134 -27.67 0.83 -3.14
C TYR A 134 -28.82 -0.16 -3.25
N GLY A 135 -28.82 -1.25 -2.47
CA GLY A 135 -29.86 -2.27 -2.49
C GLY A 135 -31.25 -1.69 -2.17
N ILE A 136 -31.35 -0.82 -1.16
CA ILE A 136 -32.59 -0.13 -0.82
C ILE A 136 -33.06 0.76 -1.97
N ALA A 137 -32.16 1.56 -2.56
CA ALA A 137 -32.50 2.47 -3.63
C ALA A 137 -32.90 1.73 -4.93
N ALA A 138 -32.20 0.64 -5.26
CA ALA A 138 -32.51 -0.25 -6.37
C ALA A 138 -33.87 -0.94 -6.19
N ALA A 139 -34.16 -1.46 -5.00
CA ALA A 139 -35.47 -2.05 -4.69
C ALA A 139 -36.59 -1.02 -4.81
N GLY A 140 -36.37 0.21 -4.33
CA GLY A 140 -37.31 1.32 -4.50
C GLY A 140 -37.55 1.69 -5.96
N ALA A 141 -36.49 1.74 -6.77
CA ALA A 141 -36.61 2.00 -8.21
C ALA A 141 -37.45 0.92 -8.91
N VAL A 142 -37.19 -0.36 -8.65
CA VAL A 142 -37.97 -1.48 -9.22
C VAL A 142 -39.43 -1.46 -8.74
N ALA A 143 -39.69 -1.13 -7.47
CA ALA A 143 -41.06 -1.02 -6.97
C ALA A 143 -41.84 0.15 -7.62
N THR A 144 -41.15 1.22 -8.02
CA THR A 144 -41.77 2.43 -8.59
C THR A 144 -41.95 2.33 -10.11
N PHE A 145 -40.97 1.77 -10.82
CA PHE A 145 -40.95 1.69 -12.27
C PHE A 145 -41.36 0.30 -12.81
N GLY A 146 -41.53 -0.69 -11.93
CA GLY A 146 -41.90 -2.05 -12.29
C GLY A 146 -40.69 -2.97 -12.54
N HIS A 147 -41.00 -4.24 -12.82
CA HIS A 147 -40.00 -5.28 -13.10
C HIS A 147 -39.60 -5.35 -14.58
N ASP A 148 -39.79 -4.27 -15.33
CA ASP A 148 -39.43 -4.18 -16.73
C ASP A 148 -37.99 -3.67 -16.91
N ALA A 149 -37.56 -3.56 -18.17
CA ALA A 149 -36.21 -3.10 -18.48
C ALA A 149 -35.93 -1.68 -17.96
N ALA A 150 -36.94 -0.82 -17.84
CA ALA A 150 -36.77 0.54 -17.35
C ALA A 150 -36.47 0.55 -15.85
N GLY A 151 -37.17 -0.26 -15.05
CA GLY A 151 -36.88 -0.40 -13.62
C GLY A 151 -35.46 -0.91 -13.32
N PHE A 152 -35.01 -1.92 -14.06
CA PHE A 152 -33.63 -2.42 -13.93
C PHE A 152 -32.58 -1.42 -14.40
N PHE A 153 -32.86 -0.65 -15.45
CA PHE A 153 -31.93 0.39 -15.95
C PHE A 153 -31.74 1.52 -14.92
N VAL A 154 -32.84 2.01 -14.32
CA VAL A 154 -32.77 3.02 -13.25
C VAL A 154 -32.02 2.47 -12.05
N ALA A 155 -32.27 1.23 -11.64
CA ALA A 155 -31.53 0.58 -10.56
C ALA A 155 -30.02 0.52 -10.86
N ALA A 156 -29.62 0.13 -12.08
CA ALA A 156 -28.21 0.06 -12.47
C ALA A 156 -27.52 1.44 -12.43
N LEU A 157 -28.22 2.52 -12.79
CA LEU A 157 -27.68 3.89 -12.71
C LEU A 157 -27.41 4.37 -11.28
N LEU A 158 -28.03 3.77 -10.26
CA LEU A 158 -27.79 4.12 -8.86
C LEU A 158 -26.48 3.54 -8.31
N ALA A 159 -25.91 2.50 -8.95
CA ALA A 159 -24.67 1.86 -8.53
C ALA A 159 -23.46 2.83 -8.52
N PRO A 160 -23.17 3.59 -9.61
CA PRO A 160 -22.08 4.56 -9.59
C PRO A 160 -22.29 5.69 -8.58
N ALA A 161 -23.55 6.12 -8.34
CA ALA A 161 -23.85 7.13 -7.33
C ALA A 161 -23.56 6.62 -5.91
N ALA A 162 -23.98 5.39 -5.59
CA ALA A 162 -23.65 4.75 -4.31
C ALA A 162 -22.13 4.56 -4.16
N GLY A 163 -21.44 4.09 -5.21
CA GLY A 163 -19.99 3.97 -5.23
C GLY A 163 -19.27 5.29 -4.98
N PHE A 164 -19.74 6.37 -5.62
CA PHE A 164 -19.20 7.73 -5.42
C PHE A 164 -19.41 8.22 -3.98
N ILE A 165 -20.58 7.98 -3.38
CA ILE A 165 -20.88 8.33 -1.99
C ILE A 165 -19.94 7.58 -1.05
N VAL A 166 -19.78 6.27 -1.22
CA VAL A 166 -18.86 5.46 -0.38
C VAL A 166 -17.43 5.93 -0.55
N HIS A 167 -16.99 6.22 -1.78
CA HIS A 167 -15.64 6.68 -2.04
C HIS A 167 -15.35 8.04 -1.39
N SER A 168 -16.34 8.94 -1.42
CA SER A 168 -16.21 10.33 -0.96
C SER A 168 -16.41 10.49 0.55
N TYR A 169 -17.33 9.73 1.14
CA TYR A 169 -17.75 9.87 2.55
C TYR A 169 -17.51 8.63 3.40
N GLY A 170 -17.09 7.51 2.79
CA GLY A 170 -16.78 6.30 3.52
C GLY A 170 -15.63 6.53 4.49
N ARG A 171 -15.79 6.06 5.72
CA ARG A 171 -14.72 6.07 6.72
C ARG A 171 -13.55 5.23 6.22
N ARG A 172 -12.37 5.84 6.20
CA ARG A 172 -11.09 5.21 5.87
C ARG A 172 -10.24 5.04 7.11
N THR A 173 -9.44 3.98 7.16
CA THR A 173 -8.52 3.71 8.27
C THR A 173 -7.24 3.09 7.75
N TRP A 174 -6.19 3.10 8.57
CA TRP A 174 -4.97 2.31 8.33
C TRP A 174 -5.05 0.98 9.08
N ASP A 175 -6.08 0.16 8.83
CA ASP A 175 -6.24 -1.10 9.56
C ASP A 175 -5.06 -2.07 9.33
N ALA A 176 -4.33 -1.91 8.22
CA ALA A 176 -3.08 -2.62 7.93
C ALA A 176 -1.93 -2.21 8.87
N ASN A 177 -1.92 -0.97 9.38
CA ASN A 177 -0.89 -0.45 10.28
C ASN A 177 -1.47 -0.18 11.67
N ARG A 178 -1.12 -1.02 12.64
CA ARG A 178 -1.61 -0.83 14.02
C ARG A 178 -0.90 0.30 14.73
N THR A 179 0.41 0.44 14.48
CA THR A 179 1.28 1.38 15.19
C THR A 179 1.91 2.41 14.26
N LEU A 180 2.37 3.53 14.82
CA LEU A 180 3.16 4.51 14.09
C LEU A 180 4.46 3.91 13.53
N GLY A 181 5.04 2.93 14.21
CA GLY A 181 6.20 2.18 13.72
C GLY A 181 5.88 1.33 12.49
N ASP A 182 4.69 0.73 12.42
CA ASP A 182 4.24 -0.03 11.24
C ASP A 182 4.03 0.91 10.06
N LEU A 183 3.38 2.06 10.28
CA LEU A 183 3.21 3.09 9.26
C LEU A 183 4.55 3.62 8.77
N ALA A 184 5.52 3.85 9.68
CA ALA A 184 6.85 4.30 9.32
C ALA A 184 7.62 3.25 8.49
N ARG A 185 7.49 1.97 8.82
CA ARG A 185 8.12 0.88 8.06
C ARG A 185 7.55 0.81 6.64
N GLU A 186 6.23 0.90 6.51
CA GLU A 186 5.56 0.83 5.22
C GLU A 186 5.84 2.08 4.37
N THR A 187 5.76 3.27 4.98
CA THR A 187 6.14 4.53 4.33
C THR A 187 7.61 4.52 3.88
N ALA A 188 8.52 3.92 4.67
CA ALA A 188 9.92 3.81 4.30
C ALA A 188 10.12 2.93 3.05
N ALA A 189 9.35 1.84 2.93
CA ALA A 189 9.38 0.97 1.76
C ALA A 189 8.89 1.69 0.50
N TYR A 190 7.75 2.41 0.59
CA TYR A 190 7.19 3.16 -0.54
C TYR A 190 7.95 4.45 -0.90
N SER A 191 8.83 4.94 -0.01
CA SER A 191 9.62 6.16 -0.21
C SER A 191 11.10 5.87 -0.45
N LEU A 192 11.47 4.62 -0.71
CA LEU A 192 12.88 4.20 -0.72
C LEU A 192 13.69 4.98 -1.77
N GLY A 193 13.16 5.20 -2.97
CA GLY A 193 13.84 5.97 -4.01
C GLY A 193 14.13 7.41 -3.59
N GLN A 194 13.20 8.05 -2.89
CA GLN A 194 13.39 9.41 -2.37
C GLN A 194 14.48 9.44 -1.30
N ILE A 195 14.48 8.46 -0.39
CA ILE A 195 15.43 8.39 0.72
C ILE A 195 16.82 7.99 0.21
N ALA A 196 16.92 7.07 -0.75
CA ALA A 196 18.15 6.69 -1.43
C ALA A 196 18.80 7.90 -2.11
N LYS A 197 18.00 8.73 -2.79
CA LYS A 197 18.48 9.98 -3.40
C LYS A 197 19.00 10.98 -2.36
N ALA A 198 18.39 11.04 -1.18
CA ALA A 198 18.79 11.97 -0.11
C ALA A 198 20.08 11.53 0.62
N HIS A 199 20.28 10.23 0.83
CA HIS A 199 21.45 9.70 1.55
C HIS A 199 22.53 9.10 0.65
N GLY A 200 22.31 9.06 -0.66
CA GLY A 200 23.24 8.56 -1.68
C GLY A 200 23.22 7.04 -1.87
N ALA A 201 22.92 6.27 -0.82
CA ALA A 201 22.80 4.82 -0.88
C ALA A 201 21.86 4.28 0.20
N VAL A 202 21.42 3.03 0.05
CA VAL A 202 20.62 2.28 1.03
C VAL A 202 21.26 0.95 1.38
N ARG A 203 20.87 0.35 2.50
CA ARG A 203 21.38 -0.97 2.87
C ARG A 203 20.71 -2.05 2.02
N THR A 204 21.47 -3.02 1.50
CA THR A 204 20.97 -4.14 0.69
C THR A 204 19.80 -4.85 1.38
N ARG A 205 19.91 -5.06 2.69
CA ARG A 205 18.86 -5.66 3.51
C ARG A 205 17.57 -4.83 3.54
N GLU A 206 17.67 -3.51 3.70
CA GLU A 206 16.49 -2.64 3.77
C GLU A 206 15.81 -2.55 2.39
N LEU A 207 16.59 -2.63 1.30
CA LEU A 207 16.08 -2.73 -0.07
C LEU A 207 15.24 -3.99 -0.26
N TRP A 208 15.72 -5.15 0.22
CA TRP A 208 14.97 -6.41 0.16
C TRP A 208 13.69 -6.35 1.00
N GLU A 209 13.79 -5.86 2.24
CA GLU A 209 12.63 -5.70 3.12
C GLU A 209 11.57 -4.78 2.49
N ALA A 210 11.98 -3.69 1.84
CA ALA A 210 11.09 -2.80 1.10
C ALA A 210 10.40 -3.50 -0.09
N LEU A 211 11.15 -4.29 -0.87
CA LEU A 211 10.60 -5.02 -2.02
C LEU A 211 9.51 -5.99 -1.57
N VAL A 212 9.76 -6.74 -0.50
CA VAL A 212 8.78 -7.67 0.07
C VAL A 212 7.51 -6.95 0.54
N ILE A 213 7.64 -5.74 1.12
CA ILE A 213 6.49 -4.92 1.52
C ILE A 213 5.70 -4.48 0.28
N VAL A 214 6.35 -3.97 -0.76
CA VAL A 214 5.71 -3.49 -2.00
C VAL A 214 5.00 -4.63 -2.73
N LEU A 215 5.54 -5.85 -2.73
CA LEU A 215 4.95 -7.00 -3.42
C LEU A 215 3.80 -7.65 -2.65
N ARG A 216 3.69 -7.44 -1.33
CA ARG A 216 2.71 -8.13 -0.48
C ARG A 216 1.25 -7.96 -0.95
N PRO A 217 0.78 -6.76 -1.37
CA PRO A 217 -0.59 -6.59 -1.83
C PRO A 217 -0.94 -7.42 -3.08
N PHE A 218 0.06 -7.79 -3.87
CA PHE A 218 -0.12 -8.56 -5.11
C PHE A 218 -0.09 -10.08 -4.89
N SER A 219 0.27 -10.55 -3.69
CA SER A 219 0.28 -11.97 -3.40
C SER A 219 -1.06 -12.46 -2.89
N ARG A 220 -1.55 -13.56 -3.47
CA ARG A 220 -2.70 -14.31 -2.94
C ARG A 220 -2.35 -15.14 -1.70
N HIS A 221 -1.07 -15.28 -1.40
CA HIS A 221 -0.58 -16.12 -0.31
C HIS A 221 -0.02 -15.29 0.83
N THR A 222 -0.32 -15.72 2.06
CA THR A 222 0.30 -15.18 3.28
C THR A 222 1.50 -16.05 3.65
N GLY A 223 2.71 -15.54 3.44
CA GLY A 223 3.94 -16.27 3.75
C GLY A 223 5.19 -15.43 3.54
N LEU A 224 6.36 -16.07 3.69
CA LEU A 224 7.65 -15.42 3.45
C LEU A 224 7.99 -15.50 1.96
N PHE A 225 8.39 -14.37 1.38
CA PHE A 225 8.96 -14.34 0.04
C PHE A 225 10.46 -14.63 0.14
N ALA A 226 10.91 -15.59 -0.66
CA ALA A 226 12.31 -15.91 -0.85
C ALA A 226 12.77 -15.41 -2.23
N HIS A 227 14.07 -15.48 -2.51
CA HIS A 227 14.60 -15.04 -3.81
C HIS A 227 14.05 -15.91 -4.95
N GLU A 228 13.83 -17.19 -4.68
CA GLU A 228 13.30 -18.18 -5.60
C GLU A 228 11.78 -18.12 -5.80
N THR A 229 11.07 -17.27 -5.04
CA THR A 229 9.61 -17.11 -5.18
C THR A 229 9.31 -16.58 -6.59
N ARG A 230 8.48 -17.31 -7.33
CA ARG A 230 8.10 -16.97 -8.72
C ARG A 230 6.94 -15.98 -8.75
N PHE A 231 6.83 -15.18 -9.80
CA PHE A 231 5.65 -14.34 -9.98
C PHE A 231 4.42 -15.18 -10.36
N PHE A 232 4.58 -16.07 -11.34
CA PHE A 232 3.52 -16.92 -11.87
C PHE A 232 3.58 -18.34 -11.29
N ALA A 233 2.42 -18.94 -11.06
CA ALA A 233 2.33 -20.36 -10.77
C ALA A 233 2.82 -21.19 -11.96
N LYS A 234 3.38 -22.38 -11.69
CA LYS A 234 3.82 -23.30 -12.74
C LYS A 234 2.58 -23.80 -13.48
N GLN A 235 2.42 -23.42 -14.76
CA GLN A 235 1.40 -24.01 -15.63
C GLN A 235 1.63 -25.54 -15.65
N LYS A 236 0.61 -26.30 -15.25
CA LYS A 236 0.61 -27.77 -15.29
C LYS A 236 0.34 -28.27 -16.70
#